data_AF-A0A3Q0GZI9-F1
#
_entry.id   AF-A0A3Q0GZI9-F1
#
_cell.length_a   1.000
_cell.length_b   1.000
_cell.length_c   1.000
_cell.angle_alpha   90.00
_cell.angle_beta   90.00
_cell.angle_gamma   90.00
#
_symmetry.space_group_name_H-M   'P 1'
#
loop_
_entity.id
_entity.type
_entity.pdbx_description
1 polymer ?
#
loop_
_entity_poly.entity_id
_entity_poly.type
_entity_poly.pdbx_seq_one_letter_code
_entity_poly.pdbx_strand_id
1 'polypeptide(L)'
;MCCQGVLHKCRLTSFSSLLAPWQKIDTVNTFLIPCVAFILRGSAVPKTPLKKADAEIRWLFKRWLHLVLRASNKVLHIPYRQGGASVPCMGDLCDIAVVTHAFCLLTCPDAMVRTIAASALEETARKRIRRQPTGSDLATFLSGLLEGEFSRDGGECASLWSRARNAMHHLRKCISCAWTWTEERRELRVSLQPAPHADPVTVRPRMRTFVERFLKDAVQNKYAGDLRAKPDQGKVFNVTSKWDSSNYFMLSGSFTHFADWRFLHRARLNCLPLNGAVRFGHWDKRC
;
A
#
# COMPACT_ATOMS: atom_id res chain seq x y z
N MET A 1 -15.50 15.97 -2.87
CA MET A 1 -14.67 17.12 -3.30
C MET A 1 -13.16 16.84 -3.29
N CYS A 2 -12.58 16.21 -2.25
CA CYS A 2 -11.12 16.06 -2.14
C CYS A 2 -10.42 15.23 -3.26
N CYS A 3 -10.91 14.03 -3.59
CA CYS A 3 -10.28 13.19 -4.63
C CYS A 3 -10.38 13.80 -6.04
N GLN A 4 -11.45 14.53 -6.35
CA GLN A 4 -11.62 15.22 -7.63
C GLN A 4 -10.60 16.35 -7.82
N GLY A 5 -10.31 17.13 -6.77
CA GLY A 5 -9.30 18.18 -6.81
C GLY A 5 -7.87 17.62 -6.98
N VAL A 6 -7.57 16.48 -6.34
CA VAL A 6 -6.31 15.76 -6.55
C VAL A 6 -6.21 15.23 -7.98
N LEU A 7 -7.28 14.63 -8.50
CA LEU A 7 -7.31 14.14 -9.89
C LEU A 7 -7.19 15.26 -10.92
N HIS A 8 -7.80 16.41 -10.65
CA HIS A 8 -7.65 17.61 -11.47
C HIS A 8 -6.19 18.08 -11.46
N LYS A 9 -5.54 18.16 -10.29
CA LYS A 9 -4.11 18.49 -10.19
C LYS A 9 -3.22 17.46 -10.87
N CYS A 10 -3.50 16.15 -10.75
CA CYS A 10 -2.81 15.09 -11.49
C CYS A 10 -2.94 15.27 -13.00
N ARG A 11 -4.13 15.64 -13.50
CA ARG A 11 -4.37 15.88 -14.93
C ARG A 11 -3.61 17.11 -15.42
N LEU A 12 -3.60 18.19 -14.65
CA LEU A 12 -2.83 19.41 -14.94
C LEU A 12 -1.32 19.17 -14.96
N THR A 13 -0.77 18.42 -13.99
CA THR A 13 0.65 18.04 -14.02
C THR A 13 0.98 17.03 -15.10
N SER A 14 0.01 16.28 -15.62
CA SER A 14 0.24 15.18 -16.57
C SER A 14 0.27 15.60 -18.04
N PHE A 15 -0.76 16.31 -18.49
CA PHE A 15 -1.06 16.40 -19.92
C PHE A 15 -0.44 17.61 -20.62
N SER A 16 -0.24 18.71 -19.92
CA SER A 16 0.34 19.95 -20.47
C SER A 16 1.80 20.18 -20.08
N SER A 17 2.34 19.41 -19.13
CA SER A 17 3.72 19.63 -18.67
C SER A 17 4.75 18.95 -19.59
N LEU A 18 5.82 19.68 -19.90
CA LEU A 18 6.99 19.23 -20.66
C LEU A 18 7.98 18.39 -19.81
N LEU A 19 7.54 17.92 -18.65
CA LEU A 19 8.38 17.12 -17.75
C LEU A 19 8.71 15.75 -18.35
N ALA A 20 9.90 15.25 -18.03
CA ALA A 20 10.29 13.88 -18.32
C ALA A 20 9.36 12.88 -17.61
N PRO A 21 9.18 11.67 -18.14
CA PRO A 21 8.30 10.67 -17.52
C PRO A 21 8.62 10.35 -16.04
N TRP A 22 9.90 10.21 -15.68
CA TRP A 22 10.30 9.98 -14.28
C TRP A 22 10.04 11.20 -13.39
N GLN A 23 10.20 12.42 -13.90
CA GLN A 23 9.86 13.65 -13.16
C GLN A 23 8.35 13.73 -12.89
N LYS A 24 7.50 13.30 -13.83
CA LYS A 24 6.04 13.22 -13.63
C LYS A 24 5.69 12.23 -12.51
N ILE A 25 6.33 11.06 -12.52
CA ILE A 25 6.18 10.02 -11.50
C ILE A 25 6.59 10.57 -10.11
N ASP A 26 7.77 11.18 -10.03
CA ASP A 26 8.29 11.77 -8.79
C ASP A 26 7.38 12.89 -8.27
N THR A 27 6.91 13.78 -9.15
CA THR A 27 5.97 14.86 -8.78
C THR A 27 4.71 14.31 -8.11
N VAL A 28 4.14 13.22 -8.64
CA VAL A 28 2.96 12.60 -8.03
C VAL A 28 3.30 12.03 -6.66
N ASN A 29 4.38 11.26 -6.54
CA ASN A 29 4.75 10.58 -5.29
C ASN A 29 5.21 11.55 -4.19
N THR A 30 5.84 12.66 -4.56
CA THR A 30 6.41 13.65 -3.63
C THR A 30 5.37 14.68 -3.19
N PHE A 31 4.46 15.10 -4.06
CA PHE A 31 3.51 16.18 -3.72
C PHE A 31 2.06 15.68 -3.59
N LEU A 32 1.58 14.85 -4.50
CA LEU A 32 0.16 14.49 -4.55
C LEU A 32 -0.18 13.37 -3.56
N ILE A 33 0.62 12.31 -3.51
CA ILE A 33 0.40 11.18 -2.59
C ILE A 33 0.41 11.64 -1.13
N PRO A 34 1.35 12.48 -0.65
CA PRO A 34 1.33 12.93 0.75
C PRO A 34 0.12 13.81 1.07
N CYS A 35 -0.33 14.67 0.14
CA CYS A 35 -1.58 15.42 0.32
C CYS A 35 -2.78 14.49 0.49
N VAL A 36 -2.90 13.45 -0.34
CA VAL A 36 -3.98 12.46 -0.22
C VAL A 36 -3.88 11.72 1.12
N ALA A 37 -2.68 11.25 1.48
CA ALA A 37 -2.45 10.55 2.74
C ALA A 37 -2.89 11.39 3.94
N PHE A 38 -2.59 12.70 3.93
CA PHE A 38 -3.03 13.63 4.96
C PHE A 38 -4.57 13.67 5.10
N ILE A 39 -5.28 13.80 3.98
CA ILE A 39 -6.76 13.80 3.96
C ILE A 39 -7.32 12.46 4.47
N LEU A 40 -6.73 11.34 4.06
CA LEU A 40 -7.17 9.99 4.45
C LEU A 40 -7.02 9.72 5.95
N ARG A 41 -6.02 10.32 6.61
CA ARG A 41 -5.87 10.21 8.07
C ARG A 41 -7.00 10.94 8.81
N GLY A 42 -7.41 12.10 8.31
CA GLY A 42 -8.36 12.98 8.99
C GLY A 42 -9.83 12.76 8.66
N SER A 43 -10.16 11.95 7.63
CA SER A 43 -11.53 11.84 7.14
C SER A 43 -11.97 10.40 6.86
N ALA A 44 -13.25 10.12 7.08
CA ALA A 44 -13.88 8.87 6.65
C ALA A 44 -14.20 8.96 5.16
N VAL A 45 -13.27 8.53 4.31
CA VAL A 45 -13.45 8.56 2.85
C VAL A 45 -14.05 7.24 2.36
N PRO A 46 -15.15 7.26 1.59
CA PRO A 46 -15.69 6.04 0.99
C PRO A 46 -14.70 5.43 -0.02
N LYS A 47 -14.67 4.11 -0.16
CA LYS A 47 -13.72 3.42 -1.08
C LYS A 47 -14.02 3.66 -2.56
N THR A 48 -15.25 4.01 -2.94
CA THR A 48 -15.65 4.25 -4.33
C THR A 48 -14.85 5.36 -5.04
N PRO A 49 -14.72 6.59 -4.49
CA PRO A 49 -13.86 7.61 -5.09
C PRO A 49 -12.38 7.23 -5.09
N LEU A 50 -11.90 6.46 -4.11
CA LEU A 50 -10.52 5.97 -4.10
C LEU A 50 -10.24 5.02 -5.26
N LYS A 51 -11.18 4.09 -5.56
CA LYS A 51 -11.08 3.20 -6.72
C LYS A 51 -11.03 3.96 -8.05
N LYS A 52 -11.83 5.03 -8.19
CA LYS A 52 -11.78 5.90 -9.37
C LYS A 52 -10.42 6.61 -9.47
N ALA A 53 -9.90 7.12 -8.35
CA ALA A 53 -8.59 7.75 -8.33
C ALA A 53 -7.46 6.78 -8.68
N ASP A 54 -7.51 5.56 -8.16
CA ASP A 54 -6.56 4.48 -8.49
C ASP A 54 -6.57 4.14 -9.98
N ALA A 55 -7.75 4.07 -10.61
CA ALA A 55 -7.86 3.77 -12.04
C ALA A 55 -7.19 4.85 -12.89
N GLU A 56 -7.43 6.13 -12.57
CA GLU A 56 -6.84 7.28 -13.25
C GLU A 56 -5.32 7.35 -13.06
N ILE A 57 -4.84 7.24 -11.82
CA ILE A 57 -3.40 7.23 -11.52
C ILE A 57 -2.72 6.06 -12.23
N ARG A 58 -3.31 4.86 -12.17
CA ARG A 58 -2.80 3.68 -12.86
C ARG A 58 -2.68 3.91 -14.37
N TRP A 59 -3.70 4.49 -14.98
CA TRP A 59 -3.71 4.79 -16.41
C TRP A 59 -2.59 5.79 -16.78
N LEU A 60 -2.44 6.86 -15.99
CA LEU A 60 -1.37 7.85 -16.16
C LEU A 60 0.02 7.23 -16.06
N PHE A 61 0.27 6.46 -14.99
CA PHE A 61 1.55 5.82 -14.77
C PHE A 61 1.89 4.78 -15.84
N LYS A 62 0.91 3.98 -16.27
CA LYS A 62 1.10 3.07 -17.40
C LYS A 62 1.51 3.81 -18.66
N ARG A 63 0.87 4.96 -18.94
CA ARG A 63 1.22 5.79 -20.09
C ARG A 63 2.64 6.35 -19.98
N TRP A 64 3.04 6.88 -18.84
CA TRP A 64 4.39 7.43 -18.62
C TRP A 64 5.48 6.35 -18.66
N LEU A 65 5.20 5.14 -18.17
CA LEU A 65 6.10 3.99 -18.25
C LEU A 65 6.01 3.25 -19.60
N HIS A 66 5.21 3.77 -20.54
CA HIS A 66 4.90 3.13 -21.81
C HIS A 66 4.39 1.69 -21.70
N LEU A 67 3.77 1.29 -20.61
CA LEU A 67 3.32 -0.09 -20.39
C LEU A 67 2.14 -0.47 -21.28
N VAL A 68 2.21 -1.68 -21.85
CA VAL A 68 1.12 -2.29 -22.63
C VAL A 68 0.01 -2.82 -21.72
N LEU A 69 -1.17 -3.10 -22.27
CA LEU A 69 -2.33 -3.58 -21.51
C LEU A 69 -2.00 -4.85 -20.69
N ARG A 70 -1.26 -5.80 -21.27
CA ARG A 70 -0.83 -7.05 -20.61
C ARG A 70 0.11 -6.85 -19.43
N ALA A 71 0.80 -5.71 -19.33
CA ALA A 71 1.77 -5.47 -18.27
C ALA A 71 1.08 -5.45 -16.90
N SER A 72 1.68 -6.13 -15.94
CA SER A 72 1.18 -6.24 -14.57
C SER A 72 1.08 -4.87 -13.91
N ASN A 73 -0.09 -4.54 -13.34
CA ASN A 73 -0.28 -3.32 -12.54
C ASN A 73 0.61 -3.32 -11.29
N LYS A 74 1.03 -4.49 -10.81
CA LYS A 74 1.84 -4.63 -9.58
C LYS A 74 3.16 -3.86 -9.67
N VAL A 75 3.73 -3.70 -10.87
CA VAL A 75 4.97 -2.93 -11.09
C VAL A 75 4.85 -1.47 -10.64
N LEU A 76 3.64 -0.91 -10.65
CA LEU A 76 3.41 0.47 -10.24
C LEU A 76 3.60 0.66 -8.73
N HIS A 77 3.25 -0.37 -7.95
CA HIS A 77 3.23 -0.34 -6.50
C HIS A 77 4.57 -0.74 -5.86
N ILE A 78 5.44 -1.38 -6.62
CA ILE A 78 6.78 -1.79 -6.20
C ILE A 78 7.69 -0.56 -6.01
N PRO A 79 8.61 -0.56 -5.03
CA PRO A 79 9.49 0.56 -4.77
C PRO A 79 10.50 0.78 -5.90
N TYR A 80 11.03 2.00 -6.02
CA TYR A 80 12.01 2.35 -7.04
C TYR A 80 13.24 1.45 -7.03
N ARG A 81 13.75 1.10 -5.84
CA ARG A 81 14.92 0.24 -5.67
C ARG A 81 14.76 -1.14 -6.30
N GLN A 82 13.53 -1.62 -6.46
CA GLN A 82 13.22 -2.91 -7.10
C GLN A 82 12.73 -2.75 -8.55
N GLY A 83 12.78 -1.53 -9.12
CA GLY A 83 12.39 -1.26 -10.51
C GLY A 83 10.90 -0.94 -10.70
N GLY A 84 10.18 -0.60 -9.64
CA GLY A 84 8.79 -0.15 -9.69
C GLY A 84 8.61 1.36 -9.57
N ALA A 85 7.37 1.85 -9.64
CA ALA A 85 7.06 3.29 -9.63
C ALA A 85 6.70 3.86 -8.24
N SER A 86 6.77 3.05 -7.18
CA SER A 86 6.51 3.41 -5.78
C SER A 86 5.15 4.09 -5.50
N VAL A 87 4.14 3.87 -6.34
CA VAL A 87 2.80 4.44 -6.16
C VAL A 87 2.00 3.57 -5.22
N PRO A 88 1.53 4.05 -4.05
CA PRO A 88 0.63 3.26 -3.23
C PRO A 88 -0.74 3.12 -3.91
N CYS A 89 -1.37 1.95 -3.76
CA CYS A 89 -2.79 1.80 -4.02
C CYS A 89 -3.58 2.66 -3.01
N MET A 90 -4.54 3.46 -3.45
CA MET A 90 -5.30 4.38 -2.58
C MET A 90 -6.13 3.63 -1.54
N GLY A 91 -6.63 2.44 -1.89
CA GLY A 91 -7.28 1.56 -0.93
C GLY A 91 -6.35 1.16 0.22
N ASP A 92 -5.16 0.68 -0.12
CA ASP A 92 -4.15 0.26 0.87
C ASP A 92 -3.64 1.47 1.67
N LEU A 93 -3.42 2.62 1.03
CA LEU A 93 -3.01 3.85 1.69
C LEU A 93 -4.05 4.32 2.71
N CYS A 94 -5.34 4.20 2.39
CA CYS A 94 -6.42 4.51 3.31
C CYS A 94 -6.42 3.55 4.51
N ASP A 95 -6.32 2.24 4.26
CA ASP A 95 -6.31 1.24 5.33
C ASP A 95 -5.07 1.44 6.24
N ILE A 96 -3.89 1.68 5.67
CA ILE A 96 -2.65 2.01 6.41
C ILE A 96 -2.82 3.29 7.24
N ALA A 97 -3.40 4.35 6.66
CA ALA A 97 -3.60 5.63 7.35
C ALA A 97 -4.51 5.48 8.57
N VAL A 98 -5.60 4.72 8.45
CA VAL A 98 -6.55 4.47 9.55
C VAL A 98 -5.89 3.66 10.66
N VAL A 99 -5.18 2.58 10.34
CA VAL A 99 -4.46 1.75 11.32
C VAL A 99 -3.37 2.57 12.04
N THR A 100 -2.61 3.36 11.27
CA THR A 100 -1.56 4.24 11.84
C THR A 100 -2.17 5.26 12.79
N HIS A 101 -3.27 5.89 12.40
CA HIS A 101 -3.94 6.88 13.24
C HIS A 101 -4.46 6.26 14.55
N ALA A 102 -5.10 5.10 14.48
CA ALA A 102 -5.56 4.36 15.65
C ALA A 102 -4.39 3.99 16.59
N PHE A 103 -3.27 3.52 16.04
CA PHE A 103 -2.07 3.22 16.82
C PHE A 103 -1.49 4.46 17.51
N CYS A 104 -1.42 5.58 16.79
CA CYS A 104 -0.90 6.84 17.34
C CYS A 104 -1.77 7.38 18.48
N LEU A 105 -3.11 7.21 18.43
CA LEU A 105 -3.99 7.61 19.53
C LEU A 105 -3.78 6.74 20.78
N LEU A 106 -3.68 5.42 20.61
CA LEU A 106 -3.43 4.48 21.71
C LEU A 106 -2.03 4.63 22.33
N THR A 107 -1.08 5.16 21.56
CA THR A 107 0.32 5.35 21.97
C THR A 107 0.70 6.82 22.11
N CYS A 108 -0.29 7.71 22.22
CA CYS A 108 -0.09 9.14 22.41
C CYS A 108 0.69 9.39 23.73
N PRO A 109 1.64 10.34 23.81
CA PRO A 109 2.32 10.64 25.07
C PRO A 109 1.35 11.22 26.09
N ASP A 110 0.42 12.04 25.60
CA ASP A 110 -0.66 12.65 26.36
C ASP A 110 -1.55 11.57 26.99
N ALA A 111 -1.58 11.56 28.32
CA ALA A 111 -2.32 10.58 29.10
C ALA A 111 -3.84 10.72 28.91
N MET A 112 -4.36 11.93 28.76
CA MET A 112 -5.79 12.17 28.58
C MET A 112 -6.25 11.63 27.23
N VAL A 113 -5.54 11.95 26.14
CA VAL A 113 -5.84 11.43 24.80
C VAL A 113 -5.77 9.90 24.79
N ARG A 114 -4.74 9.32 25.42
CA ARG A 114 -4.56 7.87 25.50
C ARG A 114 -5.70 7.19 26.26
N THR A 115 -6.11 7.74 27.40
CA THR A 115 -7.23 7.21 28.20
C THR A 115 -8.55 7.29 27.44
N ILE A 116 -8.86 8.44 26.83
CA ILE A 116 -10.08 8.61 26.02
C ILE A 116 -10.10 7.61 24.86
N ALA A 117 -8.97 7.44 24.16
CA ALA A 117 -8.86 6.50 23.06
C ALA A 117 -9.07 5.04 23.52
N ALA A 118 -8.41 4.64 24.63
CA ALA A 118 -8.55 3.31 25.20
C ALA A 118 -10.00 3.03 25.64
N SER A 119 -10.64 3.94 26.38
CA SER A 119 -12.04 3.78 26.80
C SER A 119 -13.00 3.73 25.61
N ALA A 120 -12.80 4.53 24.57
CA ALA A 120 -13.62 4.48 23.36
C ALA A 120 -13.46 3.17 22.58
N LEU A 121 -12.26 2.59 22.57
CA LEU A 121 -11.97 1.29 21.99
C LEU A 121 -12.65 0.17 22.79
N GLU A 122 -12.47 0.16 24.11
CA GLU A 122 -13.10 -0.78 25.03
C GLU A 122 -14.62 -0.76 24.88
N GLU A 123 -15.21 0.43 24.80
CA GLU A 123 -16.64 0.59 24.60
C GLU A 123 -17.13 -0.02 23.29
N THR A 124 -16.38 0.22 22.20
CA THR A 124 -16.72 -0.33 20.88
C THR A 124 -16.60 -1.86 20.87
N ALA A 125 -15.55 -2.40 21.50
CA ALA A 125 -15.34 -3.84 21.62
C ALA A 125 -16.42 -4.48 22.51
N ARG A 126 -16.71 -3.89 23.68
CA ARG A 126 -17.73 -4.30 24.65
C ARG A 126 -19.11 -4.40 24.01
N LYS A 127 -19.52 -3.39 23.22
CA LYS A 127 -20.79 -3.43 22.47
C LYS A 127 -20.90 -4.63 21.53
N ARG A 128 -19.78 -5.11 20.98
CA ARG A 128 -19.77 -6.23 20.04
C ARG A 128 -19.70 -7.59 20.71
N ILE A 129 -18.82 -7.75 21.69
CA ILE A 129 -18.62 -9.01 22.42
C ILE A 129 -19.71 -9.23 23.49
N ARG A 130 -20.37 -8.15 23.96
CA ARG A 130 -21.40 -8.14 25.04
C ARG A 130 -20.87 -8.57 26.42
N ARG A 131 -19.56 -8.42 26.65
CA ARG A 131 -18.88 -8.59 27.95
C ARG A 131 -17.72 -7.60 28.07
N GLN A 132 -17.14 -7.49 29.26
CA GLN A 132 -15.95 -6.67 29.48
C GLN A 132 -14.76 -7.24 28.66
N PRO A 133 -14.12 -6.44 27.78
CA PRO A 133 -13.01 -6.91 26.96
C PRO A 133 -11.71 -6.95 27.78
N THR A 134 -10.93 -8.02 27.60
CA THR A 134 -9.53 -8.11 28.06
C THR A 134 -8.59 -7.46 27.05
N GLY A 135 -7.33 -7.20 27.43
CA GLY A 135 -6.33 -6.68 26.50
C GLY A 135 -6.13 -7.57 25.27
N SER A 136 -6.19 -8.90 25.44
CA SER A 136 -6.17 -9.87 24.36
C SER A 136 -7.40 -9.76 23.45
N ASP A 137 -8.59 -9.52 24.01
CA ASP A 137 -9.81 -9.28 23.22
C ASP A 137 -9.70 -8.01 22.38
N LEU A 138 -9.10 -6.94 22.93
CA LEU A 138 -8.87 -5.69 22.19
C LEU A 138 -7.89 -5.89 21.03
N ALA A 139 -6.82 -6.66 21.25
CA ALA A 139 -5.88 -7.02 20.18
C ALA A 139 -6.56 -7.88 19.10
N THR A 140 -7.37 -8.85 19.49
CA THR A 140 -8.14 -9.72 18.58
C THR A 140 -9.14 -8.90 17.76
N PHE A 141 -9.86 -7.99 18.42
CA PHE A 141 -10.79 -7.05 17.79
C PHE A 141 -10.07 -6.20 16.75
N LEU A 142 -9.01 -5.48 17.13
CA LEU A 142 -8.27 -4.59 16.24
C LEU A 142 -7.56 -5.34 15.11
N SER A 143 -7.19 -6.60 15.35
CA SER A 143 -6.62 -7.49 14.34
C SER A 143 -7.58 -7.85 13.21
N GLY A 144 -8.86 -7.46 13.28
CA GLY A 144 -9.79 -7.74 12.19
C GLY A 144 -10.21 -9.20 12.10
N LEU A 145 -10.01 -10.00 13.15
CA LEU A 145 -10.48 -11.38 13.18
C LEU A 145 -12.01 -11.40 13.20
N LEU A 146 -12.60 -12.27 12.40
CA LEU A 146 -14.04 -12.44 12.24
C LEU A 146 -14.53 -13.76 12.85
N GLU A 147 -13.77 -14.35 13.78
CA GLU A 147 -14.07 -15.66 14.37
C GLU A 147 -14.79 -15.53 15.73
N GLY A 148 -15.69 -16.48 16.02
CA GLY A 148 -16.36 -16.61 17.31
C GLY A 148 -17.22 -15.41 17.70
N GLU A 149 -16.99 -14.87 18.91
CA GLU A 149 -17.75 -13.74 19.47
C GLU A 149 -17.64 -12.47 18.62
N PHE A 150 -16.64 -12.41 17.75
CA PHE A 150 -16.36 -11.27 16.87
C PHE A 150 -17.03 -11.37 15.49
N SER A 151 -17.66 -12.50 15.14
CA SER A 151 -18.40 -12.72 13.88
C SER A 151 -19.76 -12.02 13.85
N ARG A 152 -20.30 -11.65 15.03
CA ARG A 152 -21.66 -11.10 15.13
C ARG A 152 -21.76 -9.74 14.44
N ASP A 153 -22.79 -9.60 13.60
CA ASP A 153 -23.27 -8.31 13.06
C ASP A 153 -23.89 -7.49 14.19
N GLY A 154 -23.04 -7.03 15.12
CA GLY A 154 -23.35 -5.86 15.92
C GLY A 154 -23.33 -4.68 14.97
N GLY A 155 -24.49 -4.04 14.79
CA GLY A 155 -24.71 -2.94 13.85
C GLY A 155 -23.51 -2.00 13.78
N GLU A 156 -23.15 -1.59 12.56
CA GLU A 156 -21.96 -0.80 12.28
C GLU A 156 -21.96 0.50 13.10
N CYS A 157 -21.38 0.47 14.29
CA CYS A 157 -20.99 1.69 14.97
C CYS A 157 -19.92 2.31 14.08
N ALA A 158 -20.26 3.39 13.38
CA ALA A 158 -19.38 4.15 12.49
C ALA A 158 -18.27 4.89 13.28
N SER A 159 -17.50 4.14 14.07
CA SER A 159 -16.42 4.63 14.91
C SER A 159 -15.07 4.47 14.20
N LEU A 160 -14.06 5.20 14.68
CA LEU A 160 -12.68 4.99 14.25
C LEU A 160 -12.24 3.54 14.46
N TRP A 161 -12.65 2.91 15.57
CA TRP A 161 -12.21 1.57 15.94
C TRP A 161 -12.79 0.48 15.04
N SER A 162 -14.06 0.60 14.64
CA SER A 162 -14.66 -0.27 13.62
C SER A 162 -13.95 -0.10 12.27
N ARG A 163 -13.60 1.13 11.89
CA ARG A 163 -12.83 1.40 10.68
C ARG A 163 -11.42 0.83 10.75
N ALA A 164 -10.72 0.99 11.87
CA ALA A 164 -9.37 0.46 12.09
C ALA A 164 -9.36 -1.07 12.04
N ARG A 165 -10.36 -1.71 12.64
CA ARG A 165 -10.60 -3.15 12.54
C ARG A 165 -10.78 -3.60 11.08
N ASN A 166 -11.67 -2.93 10.34
CA ASN A 166 -11.93 -3.28 8.93
C ASN A 166 -10.71 -3.04 8.05
N ALA A 167 -9.98 -1.94 8.28
CA ALA A 167 -8.72 -1.64 7.60
C ALA A 167 -7.66 -2.73 7.87
N MET A 168 -7.50 -3.13 9.13
CA MET A 168 -6.59 -4.22 9.49
C MET A 168 -7.01 -5.55 8.86
N HIS A 169 -8.29 -5.89 8.87
CA HIS A 169 -8.82 -7.08 8.18
C HIS A 169 -8.48 -7.07 6.68
N HIS A 170 -8.59 -5.92 6.00
CA HIS A 170 -8.19 -5.81 4.60
C HIS A 170 -6.68 -5.98 4.41
N LEU A 171 -5.87 -5.30 5.22
CA LEU A 171 -4.41 -5.42 5.15
C LEU A 171 -3.96 -6.87 5.36
N ARG A 172 -4.60 -7.60 6.27
CA ARG A 172 -4.32 -9.02 6.55
C ARG A 172 -4.52 -9.97 5.37
N LYS A 173 -5.40 -9.63 4.44
CA LYS A 173 -5.57 -10.41 3.20
C LYS A 173 -4.36 -10.29 2.27
N CYS A 174 -3.58 -9.23 2.42
CA CYS A 174 -2.42 -8.94 1.58
C CYS A 174 -1.11 -9.22 2.30
N ILE A 175 -0.98 -8.83 3.58
CA ILE A 175 0.24 -8.92 4.38
C ILE A 175 -0.02 -9.62 5.71
N SER A 176 0.97 -10.33 6.25
CA SER A 176 0.87 -10.93 7.58
C SER A 176 1.09 -9.86 8.65
N CYS A 177 0.01 -9.23 9.11
CA CYS A 177 0.05 -8.25 10.20
C CYS A 177 -1.08 -8.46 11.22
N ALA A 178 -0.83 -8.17 12.48
CA ALA A 178 -1.84 -8.28 13.53
C ALA A 178 -1.55 -7.30 14.67
N TRP A 179 -2.58 -6.99 15.44
CA TRP A 179 -2.40 -6.39 16.75
C TRP A 179 -2.10 -7.47 17.76
N THR A 180 -1.14 -7.23 18.65
CA THR A 180 -0.77 -8.13 19.73
C THR A 180 -0.82 -7.41 21.06
N TRP A 181 -1.29 -8.12 22.09
CA TRP A 181 -1.26 -7.65 23.48
C TRP A 181 -0.06 -8.24 24.19
N THR A 182 0.66 -7.42 24.96
CA THR A 182 1.76 -7.89 25.82
C THR A 182 1.38 -7.66 27.28
N GLU A 183 1.17 -8.75 28.04
CA GLU A 183 0.77 -8.70 29.45
C GLU A 183 1.82 -8.01 30.34
N GLU A 184 3.11 -8.27 30.11
CA GLU A 184 4.23 -7.72 30.89
C GLU A 184 4.22 -6.19 30.96
N ARG A 185 3.80 -5.53 29.87
CA ARG A 185 3.80 -4.06 29.76
C ARG A 185 2.40 -3.47 29.66
N ARG A 186 1.36 -4.30 29.57
CA ARG A 186 -0.03 -3.90 29.30
C ARG A 186 -0.13 -2.96 28.09
N GLU A 187 0.53 -3.35 27.00
CA GLU A 187 0.66 -2.54 25.78
C GLU A 187 0.08 -3.28 24.56
N LEU A 188 -0.64 -2.53 23.72
CA LEU A 188 -0.99 -2.94 22.36
C LEU A 188 0.17 -2.66 21.40
N ARG A 189 0.50 -3.63 20.56
CA ARG A 189 1.56 -3.56 19.55
C ARG A 189 1.02 -4.00 18.20
N VAL A 190 1.71 -3.63 17.12
CA VAL A 190 1.44 -4.15 15.78
C VAL A 190 2.59 -5.05 15.38
N SER A 191 2.32 -6.34 15.19
CA SER A 191 3.26 -7.26 14.58
C SER A 191 3.05 -7.29 13.07
N LEU A 192 4.14 -7.35 12.33
CA LEU A 192 4.11 -7.49 10.88
C LEU A 192 5.28 -8.36 10.41
N GLN A 193 5.04 -9.17 9.39
CA GLN A 193 6.10 -9.91 8.70
C GLN A 193 6.41 -9.19 7.38
N PRO A 194 7.54 -8.47 7.27
CA PRO A 194 7.82 -7.62 6.10
C PRO A 194 8.01 -8.40 4.81
N ALA A 195 8.48 -9.65 4.91
CA ALA A 195 8.69 -10.58 3.81
C ALA A 195 8.63 -12.03 4.34
N PRO A 196 8.34 -13.04 3.50
CA PRO A 196 8.18 -14.44 3.95
C PRO A 196 9.36 -15.03 4.73
N HIS A 197 10.58 -14.54 4.50
CA HIS A 197 11.81 -15.01 5.15
C HIS A 197 12.47 -13.96 6.06
N ALA A 198 11.79 -12.83 6.30
CA ALA A 198 12.29 -11.80 7.20
C ALA A 198 11.74 -12.00 8.61
N ASP A 199 12.52 -11.59 9.60
CA ASP A 199 12.10 -11.63 11.00
C ASP A 199 10.85 -10.78 11.23
N PRO A 200 9.91 -11.24 12.08
CA PRO A 200 8.73 -10.47 12.41
C PRO A 200 9.11 -9.18 13.14
N VAL A 201 8.66 -8.06 12.60
CA VAL A 201 8.86 -6.74 13.20
C VAL A 201 7.66 -6.44 14.10
N THR A 202 7.95 -6.15 15.37
CA THR A 202 6.92 -5.71 16.33
C THR A 202 7.08 -4.23 16.60
N VAL A 203 6.10 -3.44 16.18
CA VAL A 203 6.11 -2.00 16.36
C VAL A 203 5.61 -1.65 17.75
N ARG A 204 6.53 -1.15 18.57
CA ARG A 204 6.28 -0.71 19.95
C ARG A 204 5.79 0.75 19.97
N PRO A 205 5.16 1.21 21.07
CA PRO A 205 4.76 2.62 21.22
C PRO A 205 5.88 3.63 20.92
N ARG A 206 7.13 3.31 21.32
CA ARG A 206 8.31 4.14 21.05
C ARG A 206 8.65 4.27 19.56
N MET A 207 8.20 3.34 18.73
CA MET A 207 8.42 3.27 17.28
C MET A 207 7.19 3.73 16.49
N ARG A 208 6.22 4.42 17.12
CA ARG A 208 4.95 4.80 16.48
C ARG A 208 5.10 5.58 15.17
N THR A 209 6.15 6.39 15.04
CA THR A 209 6.44 7.16 13.84
C THR A 209 6.80 6.29 12.64
N PHE A 210 7.20 5.04 12.87
CA PHE A 210 7.60 4.09 11.84
C PHE A 210 6.47 3.14 11.41
N VAL A 211 5.33 3.09 12.10
CA VAL A 211 4.21 2.19 11.79
C VAL A 211 3.77 2.32 10.34
N GLU A 212 3.54 3.56 9.90
CA GLU A 212 3.11 3.84 8.51
C GLU A 212 4.14 3.35 7.50
N ARG A 213 5.43 3.58 7.77
CA ARG A 213 6.52 3.14 6.91
C ARG A 213 6.58 1.62 6.83
N PHE A 214 6.56 0.92 7.96
CA PHE A 214 6.62 -0.54 7.98
C PHE A 214 5.44 -1.21 7.27
N LEU A 215 4.23 -0.65 7.45
CA LEU A 215 3.05 -1.15 6.74
C LEU A 215 3.15 -0.90 5.23
N LYS A 216 3.62 0.28 4.79
CA LYS A 216 3.88 0.57 3.37
C LYS A 216 4.92 -0.39 2.80
N ASP A 217 6.05 -0.56 3.47
CA ASP A 217 7.14 -1.44 3.02
C ASP A 217 6.65 -2.90 2.89
N ALA A 218 5.87 -3.40 3.86
CA ALA A 218 5.29 -4.75 3.80
C ALA A 218 4.32 -4.92 2.61
N VAL A 219 3.43 -3.95 2.38
CA VAL A 219 2.50 -3.98 1.24
C VAL A 219 3.27 -3.92 -0.09
N GLN A 220 4.27 -3.07 -0.19
CA GLN A 220 5.12 -2.95 -1.37
C GLN A 220 5.91 -4.25 -1.64
N ASN A 221 6.45 -4.89 -0.61
CA ASN A 221 7.12 -6.18 -0.73
C ASN A 221 6.17 -7.29 -1.18
N LYS A 222 4.91 -7.27 -0.71
CA LYS A 222 3.88 -8.19 -1.20
C LYS A 222 3.65 -8.02 -2.70
N TYR A 223 3.49 -6.79 -3.20
CA TYR A 223 3.36 -6.52 -4.64
C TYR A 223 4.57 -6.99 -5.46
N ALA A 224 5.78 -6.87 -4.90
CA ALA A 224 7.01 -7.35 -5.53
C ALA A 224 7.04 -8.89 -5.62
N GLY A 225 6.78 -9.59 -4.52
CA GLY A 225 6.72 -11.05 -4.49
C GLY A 225 5.65 -11.60 -5.45
N ASP A 226 4.49 -10.97 -5.44
CA ASP A 226 3.38 -11.27 -6.33
C ASP A 226 3.68 -11.05 -7.82
N LEU A 227 4.56 -10.12 -8.18
CA LEU A 227 5.02 -9.93 -9.55
C LEU A 227 6.05 -10.99 -9.93
N ARG A 228 7.01 -11.28 -9.04
CA ARG A 228 8.01 -12.34 -9.23
C ARG A 228 7.38 -13.71 -9.42
N ALA A 229 6.25 -13.98 -8.75
CA ALA A 229 5.50 -15.22 -8.89
C ALA A 229 4.80 -15.39 -10.25
N LYS A 230 4.71 -14.34 -11.10
CA LYS A 230 4.10 -14.47 -12.42
C LYS A 230 4.97 -15.31 -13.36
N PRO A 231 4.43 -16.29 -14.09
CA PRO A 231 5.22 -17.26 -14.86
C PRO A 231 6.03 -16.63 -16.00
N ASP A 232 5.55 -15.51 -16.54
CA ASP A 232 6.17 -14.80 -17.65
C ASP A 232 6.96 -13.57 -17.19
N GLN A 233 6.22 -12.52 -16.84
CA GLN A 233 6.77 -11.22 -16.45
C GLN A 233 7.63 -11.32 -15.20
N GLY A 234 7.33 -12.28 -14.31
CA GLY A 234 8.06 -12.49 -13.07
C GLY A 234 9.49 -12.99 -13.29
N LYS A 235 9.74 -13.80 -14.33
CA LYS A 235 11.09 -14.30 -14.66
C LYS A 235 12.05 -13.16 -14.98
N VAL A 236 11.64 -12.27 -15.88
CA VAL A 236 12.47 -11.11 -16.28
C VAL A 236 12.55 -10.08 -15.15
N PHE A 237 11.44 -9.87 -14.44
CA PHE A 237 11.43 -8.97 -13.30
C PHE A 237 12.34 -9.44 -12.17
N ASN A 238 12.46 -10.75 -11.93
CA ASN A 238 13.34 -11.29 -10.89
C ASN A 238 14.83 -10.97 -11.17
N VAL A 239 15.27 -11.08 -12.42
CA VAL A 239 16.64 -10.74 -12.83
C VAL A 239 16.88 -9.23 -12.68
N THR A 240 15.95 -8.42 -13.18
CA THR A 240 16.13 -6.96 -13.24
C THR A 240 15.93 -6.26 -11.89
N SER A 241 15.22 -6.89 -10.95
CA SER A 241 15.01 -6.41 -9.58
C SER A 241 16.05 -6.90 -8.58
N LYS A 242 17.02 -7.73 -9.00
CA LYS A 242 18.01 -8.36 -8.11
C LYS A 242 18.95 -7.35 -7.44
N TRP A 243 19.35 -6.33 -8.18
CA TRP A 243 20.30 -5.32 -7.72
C TRP A 243 19.67 -3.93 -7.76
N ASP A 244 19.81 -3.18 -6.67
CA ASP A 244 19.29 -1.82 -6.55
C ASP A 244 19.90 -0.88 -7.62
N SER A 245 21.17 -1.08 -7.96
CA SER A 245 21.90 -0.28 -8.96
C SER A 245 21.27 -0.35 -10.36
N SER A 246 20.71 -1.50 -10.72
CA SER A 246 19.97 -1.69 -11.98
C SER A 246 18.68 -0.87 -12.07
N ASN A 247 18.31 -0.17 -10.99
CA ASN A 247 17.04 0.54 -10.85
C ASN A 247 17.20 2.04 -10.52
N TYR A 248 18.43 2.57 -10.45
CA TYR A 248 18.66 3.98 -10.11
C TYR A 248 18.00 4.97 -11.07
N PHE A 249 17.90 4.61 -12.34
CA PHE A 249 17.22 5.41 -13.36
C PHE A 249 15.72 5.65 -13.06
N MET A 250 15.08 4.82 -12.22
CA MET A 250 13.64 4.94 -11.92
C MET A 250 13.28 6.27 -11.25
N LEU A 251 14.17 6.79 -10.39
CA LEU A 251 13.92 8.00 -9.61
C LEU A 251 14.37 9.25 -10.38
N SER A 252 15.60 9.24 -10.90
CA SER A 252 16.24 10.44 -11.47
C SER A 252 16.32 10.44 -13.00
N GLY A 253 16.06 9.31 -13.67
CA GLY A 253 16.37 9.13 -15.09
C GLY A 253 17.88 9.06 -15.37
N SER A 254 18.73 9.01 -14.35
CA SER A 254 20.18 8.87 -14.54
C SER A 254 20.50 7.52 -15.21
N PHE A 255 21.53 7.50 -16.05
CA PHE A 255 21.97 6.28 -16.76
C PHE A 255 20.93 5.69 -17.73
N THR A 256 19.94 6.49 -18.18
CA THR A 256 19.01 6.09 -19.24
C THR A 256 18.74 7.25 -20.20
N HIS A 257 18.64 6.98 -21.50
CA HIS A 257 18.20 7.99 -22.45
C HIS A 257 16.67 8.06 -22.52
N PHE A 258 16.14 9.21 -22.96
CA PHE A 258 14.70 9.36 -23.20
C PHE A 258 14.14 8.34 -24.19
N ALA A 259 14.94 7.95 -25.19
CA ALA A 259 14.56 6.91 -26.14
C ALA A 259 14.40 5.55 -25.45
N ASP A 260 15.31 5.21 -24.53
CA ASP A 260 15.34 3.93 -23.82
C ASP A 260 14.12 3.75 -22.92
N TRP A 261 13.68 4.84 -22.28
CA TRP A 261 12.51 4.84 -21.41
C TRP A 261 11.24 4.29 -22.09
N ARG A 262 11.12 4.45 -23.42
CA ARG A 262 9.96 3.99 -24.20
C ARG A 262 9.82 2.47 -24.23
N PHE A 263 10.92 1.73 -24.09
CA PHE A 263 10.93 0.28 -24.19
C PHE A 263 11.45 -0.42 -22.93
N LEU A 264 12.23 0.26 -22.08
CA LEU A 264 12.88 -0.33 -20.91
C LEU A 264 11.90 -1.02 -19.95
N HIS A 265 10.81 -0.36 -19.56
CA HIS A 265 9.83 -0.97 -18.64
C HIS A 265 9.07 -2.14 -19.27
N ARG A 266 8.87 -2.11 -20.59
CA ARG A 266 8.31 -3.26 -21.32
C ARG A 266 9.30 -4.41 -21.30
N ALA A 267 10.57 -4.16 -21.59
CA ALA A 267 11.64 -5.15 -21.58
C ALA A 267 11.71 -5.87 -20.23
N ARG A 268 11.70 -5.10 -19.15
CA ARG A 268 11.75 -5.59 -17.75
C ARG A 268 10.55 -6.43 -17.32
N LEU A 269 9.49 -6.47 -18.12
CA LEU A 269 8.28 -7.28 -17.90
C LEU A 269 8.03 -8.30 -19.02
N ASN A 270 9.04 -8.60 -19.86
CA ASN A 270 8.87 -9.43 -21.06
C ASN A 270 7.72 -8.98 -21.98
N CYS A 271 7.50 -7.67 -22.05
CA CYS A 271 6.35 -7.06 -22.71
C CYS A 271 6.69 -6.45 -24.08
N LEU A 272 7.94 -6.55 -24.55
CA LEU A 272 8.33 -6.07 -25.87
C LEU A 272 7.68 -6.90 -26.99
N PRO A 273 7.35 -6.28 -28.13
CA PRO A 273 6.85 -6.97 -29.31
C PRO A 273 8.02 -7.58 -30.10
N LEU A 274 8.74 -8.53 -29.49
CA LEU A 274 9.79 -9.31 -30.17
C LEU A 274 9.18 -10.58 -30.75
N ASN A 275 9.66 -11.04 -31.90
CA ASN A 275 9.21 -12.27 -32.56
C ASN A 275 9.22 -13.49 -31.61
N GLY A 276 10.31 -13.66 -30.85
CA GLY A 276 10.42 -14.71 -29.83
C GLY A 276 9.52 -14.54 -28.60
N ALA A 277 8.87 -13.37 -28.42
CA ALA A 277 7.94 -13.08 -27.33
C ALA A 277 6.47 -13.05 -27.77
N VAL A 278 6.18 -13.34 -29.04
CA VAL A 278 4.82 -13.49 -29.59
C VAL A 278 4.21 -14.80 -29.07
N ARG A 279 3.14 -14.68 -28.28
CA ARG A 279 2.46 -15.82 -27.64
C ARG A 279 1.31 -16.40 -28.45
N PHE A 280 0.74 -15.58 -29.34
CA PHE A 280 -0.48 -15.91 -30.09
C PHE A 280 -0.25 -15.61 -31.58
N GLY A 281 -0.63 -16.56 -32.43
CA GLY A 281 -0.51 -16.48 -33.90
C GLY A 281 0.66 -17.27 -34.49
N HIS A 282 0.57 -17.58 -35.78
CA HIS A 282 1.59 -18.26 -36.60
C HIS A 282 2.59 -17.26 -37.21
N TRP A 283 3.16 -16.38 -36.38
CA TRP A 283 4.16 -15.43 -36.85
C TRP A 283 5.56 -16.06 -36.79
N ASP A 284 6.46 -15.56 -37.64
CA ASP A 284 7.86 -16.01 -37.62
C ASP A 284 8.46 -15.75 -36.24
N LYS A 285 9.08 -16.78 -35.66
CA LYS A 285 9.71 -16.76 -34.33
C LYS A 285 11.22 -16.61 -34.40
N ARG A 286 11.78 -16.46 -35.61
CA ARG A 286 13.21 -16.17 -35.81
C ARG A 286 13.53 -14.76 -35.29
N CYS A 287 14.67 -14.67 -34.62
CA CYS A 287 15.27 -13.41 -34.15
C CYS A 287 16.00 -12.72 -35.29
#